data_AF-A0A813JQA9-F1
#
_entry.id   AF-A0A813JQA9-F1
#
_cell.length_a   1.000
_cell.length_b   1.000
_cell.length_c   1.000
_cell.angle_alpha   90.00
_cell.angle_beta   90.00
_cell.angle_gamma   90.00
#
_symmetry.space_group_name_H-M   'P 1'
#
loop_
_entity.id
_entity.type
_entity.pdbx_description
1 polymer ?
#
loop_
_entity_poly.entity_id
_entity_poly.type
_entity_poly.pdbx_seq_one_letter_code
_entity_poly.pdbx_strand_id
1 'polypeptide(L)'
;LVILALPVGVIGGTFSQVWSEFDEEKRKSQIDKKRQMQFITSAIQKLDPSTMTRLMLIELWHEHPELDPDIARPEASRFLGEVAIKLDLPRDQSITRQMTLRVEGNSELVERNVTGKITIRYTWTPQRNNDKERRQPHCPGEKEQSKTFNLEGQLEVTLIEASGLLNLDWSKRNGASHPYCMVLCYPVSPGDDILKPVVWRAPTKYKTPNPKWNASHTFNFCWKNVSLSYLE
;
A
#
# COMPACT_ATOMS: atom_id res chain seq x y z
N LEU A 1 16.39 13.05 56.42
CA LEU A 1 16.01 13.27 55.00
C LEU A 1 14.51 13.55 54.98
N VAL A 2 14.10 14.81 54.84
CA VAL A 2 12.68 15.20 54.92
C VAL A 2 12.19 15.39 53.49
N ILE A 3 11.29 14.51 53.02
CA ILE A 3 10.63 14.64 51.73
C ILE A 3 9.35 15.44 51.99
N LEU A 4 9.32 16.70 51.55
CA LEU A 4 8.14 17.55 51.57
C LEU A 4 7.12 17.00 50.57
N ALA A 5 6.00 16.48 51.07
CA ALA A 5 4.84 16.10 50.27
C ALA A 5 4.05 17.38 49.90
N LEU A 6 4.09 17.76 48.62
CA LEU A 6 3.21 18.80 48.08
C LEU A 6 1.80 18.21 47.83
N PRO A 7 0.72 19.00 48.02
CA PRO A 7 -0.65 18.53 47.82
C PRO A 7 -0.92 18.26 46.34
N VAL A 8 -1.08 16.99 46.00
CA VAL A 8 -1.30 16.46 44.63
C VAL A 8 -2.73 16.73 44.10
N GLY A 9 -3.53 17.54 44.81
CA GLY A 9 -4.98 17.64 44.60
C GLY A 9 -5.47 18.63 43.54
N VAL A 10 -4.65 19.61 43.12
CA VAL A 10 -5.12 20.71 42.23
C VAL A 10 -4.71 20.51 40.77
N ILE A 11 -3.87 19.52 40.49
CA ILE A 11 -3.25 19.35 39.18
C ILE A 11 -4.11 18.49 38.23
N GLY A 12 -4.96 17.59 38.72
CA GLY A 12 -5.71 16.65 37.87
C GLY A 12 -6.73 17.27 36.91
N GLY A 13 -7.37 18.39 37.27
CA GLY A 13 -8.45 18.97 36.48
C GLY A 13 -7.98 19.63 35.17
N THR A 14 -6.86 20.35 35.22
CA THR A 14 -6.31 21.05 34.04
C THR A 14 -5.71 20.08 33.03
N PHE A 15 -5.11 18.97 33.48
CA PHE A 15 -4.53 17.99 32.56
C PHE A 15 -5.59 17.27 31.73
N SER A 16 -6.71 16.86 32.33
CA SER A 16 -7.79 16.18 31.57
C SER A 16 -8.38 17.06 30.47
N GLN A 17 -8.51 18.37 30.71
CA GLN A 17 -8.96 19.31 29.69
C GLN A 17 -7.94 19.42 28.55
N VAL A 18 -6.66 19.60 28.87
CA VAL A 18 -5.58 19.68 27.86
C VAL A 18 -5.50 18.40 27.02
N TRP A 19 -5.66 17.22 27.64
CA TRP A 19 -5.69 15.96 26.89
C TRP A 19 -6.90 15.87 25.96
N SER A 20 -8.08 16.31 26.40
CA SER A 20 -9.29 16.34 25.55
C SER A 20 -9.13 17.29 24.36
N GLU A 21 -8.58 18.48 24.59
CA GLU A 21 -8.30 19.46 23.54
C GLU A 21 -7.27 18.91 22.54
N PHE A 22 -6.20 18.28 23.03
CA PHE A 22 -5.19 17.63 22.20
C PHE A 22 -5.79 16.49 21.36
N ASP A 23 -6.64 15.64 21.93
CA ASP A 23 -7.30 14.55 21.21
C ASP A 23 -8.26 15.08 20.13
N GLU A 24 -8.98 16.17 20.41
CA GLU A 24 -9.85 16.82 19.45
C GLU A 24 -9.06 17.45 18.29
N GLU A 25 -8.00 18.18 18.60
CA GLU A 25 -7.12 18.78 17.59
C GLU A 25 -6.46 17.70 16.73
N LYS A 26 -5.98 16.61 17.34
CA LYS A 26 -5.41 15.47 16.65
C LYS A 26 -6.43 14.80 15.72
N ARG A 27 -7.68 14.64 16.16
CA ARG A 27 -8.78 14.11 15.33
C ARG A 27 -9.07 15.03 14.14
N LYS A 28 -9.15 16.35 14.37
CA LYS A 28 -9.38 17.33 13.32
C LYS A 28 -8.26 17.32 12.28
N SER A 29 -7.00 17.31 12.74
CA SER A 29 -5.82 17.22 11.88
C SER A 29 -5.82 15.95 11.03
N GLN A 30 -6.22 14.80 11.59
CA GLN A 30 -6.36 13.55 10.83
C GLN A 30 -7.47 13.63 9.77
N ILE A 31 -8.60 14.28 10.07
CA ILE A 31 -9.69 14.47 9.10
C ILE A 31 -9.22 15.37 7.95
N ASP A 32 -8.57 16.48 8.26
CA ASP A 32 -8.08 17.43 7.25
C ASP A 32 -6.99 16.81 6.37
N LYS A 33 -6.05 16.05 6.96
CA LYS A 33 -5.07 15.26 6.21
C LYS A 33 -5.73 14.22 5.31
N LYS A 34 -6.74 13.48 5.80
CA LYS A 34 -7.50 12.53 4.97
C LYS A 34 -8.16 13.21 3.77
N ARG A 35 -8.76 14.39 3.97
CA ARG A 35 -9.36 15.18 2.89
C ARG A 35 -8.31 15.65 1.87
N GLN A 36 -7.17 16.15 2.35
CA GLN A 36 -6.07 16.56 1.49
C GLN A 36 -5.49 15.36 0.70
N MET A 37 -5.29 14.21 1.35
CA MET A 37 -4.81 13.00 0.69
C MET A 37 -5.80 12.50 -0.37
N GLN A 38 -7.11 12.49 -0.07
CA GLN A 38 -8.14 12.18 -1.06
C GLN A 38 -8.12 13.15 -2.24
N PHE A 39 -7.91 14.44 -1.97
CA PHE A 39 -7.79 15.46 -3.01
C PHE A 39 -6.54 15.24 -3.88
N ILE A 40 -5.37 15.02 -3.27
CA ILE A 40 -4.12 14.74 -3.99
C ILE A 40 -4.25 13.45 -4.79
N THR A 41 -4.80 12.40 -4.19
CA THR A 41 -4.95 11.10 -4.85
C THR A 41 -5.91 11.23 -6.05
N SER A 42 -7.03 11.93 -5.90
CA SER A 42 -7.95 12.19 -7.02
C SER A 42 -7.35 13.11 -8.08
N ALA A 43 -6.52 14.08 -7.71
CA ALA A 43 -5.80 14.94 -8.66
C ALA A 43 -4.73 14.15 -9.44
N ILE A 44 -3.94 13.29 -8.78
CA ILE A 44 -2.94 12.44 -9.45
C ILE A 44 -3.63 11.40 -10.33
N GLN A 45 -4.75 10.82 -9.88
CA GLN A 45 -5.57 9.92 -10.70
C GLN A 45 -6.04 10.58 -11.99
N LYS A 46 -6.45 11.85 -11.92
CA LYS A 46 -6.86 12.62 -13.10
C LYS A 46 -5.67 12.94 -14.01
N LEU A 47 -4.54 13.35 -13.44
CA LEU A 47 -3.39 13.85 -14.21
C LEU A 47 -2.66 12.75 -14.99
N ASP A 48 -2.45 11.57 -14.40
CA ASP A 48 -1.79 10.46 -15.10
C ASP A 48 -2.20 9.08 -14.58
N PRO A 49 -3.30 8.51 -15.13
CA PRO A 49 -3.75 7.16 -14.84
C PRO A 49 -2.66 6.10 -15.05
N SER A 50 -1.74 6.32 -16.01
CA SER A 50 -0.69 5.37 -16.34
C SER A 50 0.32 5.19 -15.19
N THR A 51 0.59 6.25 -14.44
CA THR A 51 1.47 6.21 -13.27
C THR A 51 0.85 5.36 -12.15
N MET A 52 -0.46 5.50 -11.90
CA MET A 52 -1.16 4.72 -10.88
C MET A 52 -1.18 3.22 -11.19
N THR A 53 -1.35 2.84 -12.45
CA THR A 53 -1.33 1.41 -12.87
C THR A 53 -0.02 0.71 -12.54
N ARG A 54 1.08 1.46 -12.47
CA ARG A 54 2.43 0.94 -12.25
C ARG A 54 2.87 1.06 -10.81
N LEU A 55 2.01 1.51 -9.90
CA LEU A 55 2.34 1.60 -8.49
C LEU A 55 1.89 0.33 -7.76
N MET A 56 2.81 -0.28 -7.05
CA MET A 56 2.54 -1.33 -6.07
C MET A 56 3.04 -0.89 -4.71
N LEU A 57 2.17 -0.93 -3.71
CA LEU A 57 2.50 -0.62 -2.31
C LEU A 57 2.46 -1.93 -1.51
N ILE A 58 3.47 -2.15 -0.68
CA ILE A 58 3.50 -3.27 0.25
C ILE A 58 3.64 -2.70 1.67
N GLU A 59 2.64 -2.92 2.50
CA GLU A 59 2.67 -2.57 3.92
C GLU A 59 2.99 -3.83 4.74
N LEU A 60 3.90 -3.71 5.71
CA LEU A 60 4.25 -4.76 6.67
C LEU A 60 3.59 -4.47 8.01
N TRP A 61 2.99 -5.49 8.61
CA TRP A 61 2.19 -5.38 9.83
C TRP A 61 2.49 -6.50 10.81
N HIS A 62 2.34 -6.21 12.09
CA HIS A 62 2.36 -7.20 13.16
C HIS A 62 0.95 -7.72 13.46
N GLU A 63 0.74 -9.04 13.36
CA GLU A 63 -0.52 -9.66 13.77
C GLU A 63 -0.55 -10.00 15.27
N HIS A 64 -1.65 -9.66 15.92
CA HIS A 64 -1.93 -10.11 17.28
C HIS A 64 -2.87 -11.32 17.21
N PRO A 65 -2.53 -12.46 17.84
CA PRO A 65 -3.29 -13.71 17.69
C PRO A 65 -4.71 -13.67 18.25
N GLU A 66 -5.01 -12.69 19.12
CA GLU A 66 -6.33 -12.54 19.75
C GLU A 66 -7.27 -11.59 19.00
N LEU A 67 -6.79 -10.89 17.96
CA LEU A 67 -7.65 -10.03 17.16
C LEU A 67 -8.12 -10.74 15.90
N ASP A 68 -9.34 -10.41 15.50
CA ASP A 68 -9.94 -10.89 14.26
C ASP A 68 -9.11 -10.41 13.05
N PRO A 69 -8.64 -11.34 12.18
CA PRO A 69 -7.91 -10.98 10.97
C PRO A 69 -8.77 -10.23 9.93
N ASP A 70 -10.11 -10.22 10.06
CA ASP A 70 -11.02 -9.60 9.10
C ASP A 70 -11.19 -8.07 9.30
N ILE A 71 -10.46 -7.45 10.23
CA ILE A 71 -10.46 -6.00 10.40
C ILE A 71 -9.79 -5.34 9.17
N ALA A 72 -10.57 -4.52 8.45
CA ALA A 72 -10.19 -3.91 7.17
C ALA A 72 -8.87 -3.12 7.16
N ARG A 73 -8.44 -2.57 8.31
CA ARG A 73 -7.10 -2.00 8.49
C ARG A 73 -6.60 -2.19 9.93
N PRO A 74 -5.36 -2.65 10.14
CA PRO A 74 -4.83 -2.82 11.49
C PRO A 74 -4.57 -1.49 12.18
N GLU A 75 -4.47 -1.53 13.50
CA GLU A 75 -4.03 -0.39 14.29
C GLU A 75 -2.63 0.06 13.89
N ALA A 76 -2.41 1.37 13.79
CA ALA A 76 -1.11 1.94 13.43
C ALA A 76 0.02 1.58 14.41
N SER A 77 -0.32 1.18 15.65
CA SER A 77 0.62 0.63 16.63
C SER A 77 1.37 -0.61 16.11
N ARG A 78 0.78 -1.35 15.16
CA ARG A 78 1.27 -2.60 14.59
C ARG A 78 2.02 -2.45 13.28
N PHE A 79 2.16 -1.23 12.77
CA PHE A 79 2.85 -0.97 11.51
C PHE A 79 4.35 -1.23 11.66
N LEU A 80 4.89 -2.08 10.78
CA LEU A 80 6.31 -2.43 10.72
C LEU A 80 7.07 -1.64 9.65
N GLY A 81 6.36 -1.03 8.72
CA GLY A 81 6.90 -0.22 7.63
C GLY A 81 6.26 -0.56 6.28
N GLU A 82 6.67 0.14 5.24
CA GLU A 82 6.16 -0.03 3.88
C GLU A 82 7.27 0.05 2.83
N VAL A 83 6.95 -0.39 1.61
CA VAL A 83 7.75 -0.14 0.41
C VAL A 83 6.83 0.20 -0.76
N ALA A 84 7.21 1.23 -1.52
CA ALA A 84 6.54 1.62 -2.76
C ALA A 84 7.39 1.21 -3.97
N ILE A 85 6.75 0.61 -4.97
CA ILE A 85 7.44 0.02 -6.12
C ILE A 85 6.81 0.54 -7.40
N LYS A 86 7.65 1.06 -8.28
CA LYS A 86 7.29 1.39 -9.65
C LYS A 86 7.51 0.16 -10.53
N LEU A 87 6.42 -0.49 -10.90
CA LEU A 87 6.38 -1.65 -11.77
C LEU A 87 6.75 -1.26 -13.21
N ASP A 88 7.59 -2.10 -13.82
CA ASP A 88 7.77 -2.10 -15.26
C ASP A 88 6.76 -3.08 -15.87
N LEU A 89 5.81 -2.56 -16.64
CA LEU A 89 4.72 -3.32 -17.25
C LEU A 89 4.69 -3.06 -18.76
N PRO A 90 5.65 -3.63 -19.53
CA PRO A 90 5.66 -3.49 -20.98
C PRO A 90 4.45 -4.17 -21.61
N ARG A 91 3.93 -3.61 -22.72
CA ARG A 91 2.66 -4.05 -23.32
C ARG A 91 2.78 -5.35 -24.12
N ASP A 92 3.99 -5.69 -24.54
CA ASP A 92 4.30 -6.69 -25.55
C ASP A 92 5.28 -7.76 -25.08
N GLN A 93 5.93 -7.53 -23.93
CA GLN A 93 6.96 -8.40 -23.38
C GLN A 93 6.60 -8.92 -21.99
N SER A 94 6.82 -10.21 -21.75
CA SER A 94 6.81 -10.74 -20.38
C SER A 94 8.13 -10.43 -19.70
N ILE A 95 8.08 -10.01 -18.43
CA ILE A 95 9.28 -9.74 -17.64
C ILE A 95 9.18 -10.37 -16.26
N THR A 96 10.34 -10.69 -15.68
CA THR A 96 10.46 -11.08 -14.28
C THR A 96 11.52 -10.22 -13.62
N ARG A 97 11.20 -9.62 -12.48
CA ARG A 97 12.15 -8.85 -11.67
C ARG A 97 12.15 -9.34 -10.25
N GLN A 98 13.33 -9.45 -9.65
CA GLN A 98 13.53 -9.68 -8.23
C GLN A 98 14.28 -8.50 -7.63
N MET A 99 13.85 -8.03 -6.47
CA MET A 99 14.44 -6.87 -5.81
C MET A 99 14.38 -7.01 -4.29
N THR A 100 15.38 -6.43 -3.63
CA THR A 100 15.43 -6.28 -2.18
C THR A 100 15.40 -4.80 -1.85
N LEU A 101 14.36 -4.38 -1.16
CA LEU A 101 14.06 -2.98 -0.86
C LEU A 101 14.19 -2.73 0.63
N ARG A 102 14.65 -1.54 1.01
CA ARG A 102 14.66 -1.10 2.41
C ARG A 102 13.24 -0.74 2.82
N VAL A 103 12.83 -1.19 3.99
CA VAL A 103 11.54 -0.83 4.57
C VAL A 103 11.58 0.61 5.05
N GLU A 104 10.57 1.39 4.69
CA GLU A 104 10.42 2.82 5.02
C GLU A 104 9.28 3.03 6.02
N GLY A 105 9.42 4.07 6.84
CA GLY A 105 8.44 4.42 7.85
C GLY A 105 7.38 5.33 7.25
N ASN A 106 6.18 5.30 7.81
CA ASN A 106 5.09 6.17 7.38
C ASN A 106 4.67 7.04 8.58
N SER A 107 5.13 8.29 8.58
CA SER A 107 4.84 9.25 9.66
C SER A 107 3.36 9.60 9.78
N GLU A 108 2.55 9.32 8.76
CA GLU A 108 1.09 9.48 8.85
C GLU A 108 0.44 8.38 9.69
N LEU A 109 1.03 7.19 9.72
CA LEU A 109 0.60 6.08 10.56
C LEU A 109 1.28 6.13 11.93
N VAL A 110 2.60 6.21 11.95
CA VAL A 110 3.37 6.25 13.19
C VAL A 110 4.73 6.93 13.05
N GLU A 111 5.03 7.79 14.01
CA GLU A 111 6.35 8.40 14.18
C GLU A 111 7.28 7.43 14.93
N ARG A 112 7.83 6.43 14.21
CA ARG A 112 8.88 5.56 14.75
C ARG A 112 9.93 5.24 13.70
N ASN A 113 11.12 4.89 14.18
CA ASN A 113 12.17 4.34 13.33
C ASN A 113 11.79 2.91 12.94
N VAL A 114 11.54 2.67 11.67
CA VAL A 114 11.39 1.32 11.13
C VAL A 114 12.74 0.79 10.65
N THR A 115 12.88 -0.52 10.62
CA THR A 115 14.11 -1.20 10.17
C THR A 115 13.77 -2.39 9.28
N GLY A 116 14.77 -2.81 8.52
CA GLY A 116 14.72 -4.06 7.76
C GLY A 116 14.67 -3.87 6.26
N LYS A 117 14.59 -5.01 5.58
CA LYS A 117 14.51 -5.11 4.13
C LYS A 117 13.50 -6.19 3.75
N ILE A 118 12.84 -6.02 2.62
CA ILE A 118 11.93 -7.01 2.04
C ILE A 118 12.45 -7.42 0.66
N THR A 119 12.47 -8.72 0.39
CA THR A 119 12.82 -9.29 -0.91
C THR A 119 11.54 -9.80 -1.57
N ILE A 120 11.29 -9.30 -2.78
CA ILE A 120 10.13 -9.66 -3.57
C ILE A 120 10.57 -10.05 -4.98
N ARG A 121 9.69 -10.77 -5.66
CA ARG A 121 9.78 -11.01 -7.10
C ARG A 121 8.42 -10.73 -7.71
N TYR A 122 8.40 -10.17 -8.90
CA TYR A 122 7.18 -10.12 -9.69
C TYR A 122 7.44 -10.60 -11.11
N THR A 123 6.41 -11.19 -11.71
CA THR A 123 6.37 -11.61 -13.10
C THR A 123 5.18 -10.95 -13.77
N TRP A 124 5.43 -10.20 -14.83
CA TRP A 124 4.40 -9.61 -15.68
C TRP A 124 4.29 -10.42 -16.97
N THR A 125 3.06 -10.78 -17.33
CA THR A 125 2.73 -11.45 -18.58
C THR A 125 1.62 -10.67 -19.29
N PRO A 126 1.93 -9.87 -20.33
CA PRO A 126 0.91 -9.11 -21.04
C PRO A 126 -0.06 -10.04 -21.77
N GLN A 127 -1.33 -9.67 -21.81
CA GLN A 127 -2.33 -10.40 -22.58
C GLN A 127 -2.12 -10.11 -24.06
N ARG A 128 -1.69 -11.12 -24.83
CA ARG A 128 -1.60 -11.00 -26.29
C ARG A 128 -3.02 -11.02 -26.87
N ASN A 129 -3.44 -9.89 -27.44
CA ASN A 129 -4.65 -9.84 -28.26
C ASN A 129 -4.42 -10.61 -29.56
N ASN A 130 -4.64 -11.93 -29.52
CA ASN A 130 -4.62 -12.78 -30.72
C ASN A 130 -5.73 -12.40 -31.73
N ASP A 131 -6.71 -11.57 -31.32
CA ASP A 131 -7.86 -11.21 -32.14
C ASP A 131 -7.57 -10.21 -33.28
N LYS A 132 -6.36 -9.64 -33.36
CA LYS A 132 -6.02 -8.65 -34.42
C LYS A 132 -5.70 -9.26 -35.79
N GLU A 133 -5.73 -10.58 -35.95
CA GLU A 133 -5.59 -11.22 -37.28
C GLU A 133 -6.89 -11.24 -38.11
N ARG A 134 -8.06 -10.90 -37.52
CA ARG A 134 -9.28 -10.66 -38.30
C ARG A 134 -9.34 -9.22 -38.79
N ARG A 135 -8.39 -8.84 -39.65
CA ARG A 135 -8.36 -7.52 -40.30
C ARG A 135 -9.63 -7.31 -41.13
N GLN A 136 -10.52 -6.41 -40.68
CA GLN A 136 -11.34 -5.66 -41.62
C GLN A 136 -10.41 -4.72 -42.42
N PRO A 137 -10.51 -4.64 -43.75
CA PRO A 137 -9.75 -3.71 -44.56
C PRO A 137 -10.08 -2.28 -44.14
N HIS A 138 -9.07 -1.57 -43.64
CA HIS A 138 -9.17 -0.21 -43.11
C HIS A 138 -9.30 0.80 -44.26
N CYS A 139 -10.34 1.63 -44.22
CA CYS A 139 -10.55 2.71 -45.18
C CYS A 139 -9.47 3.81 -45.00
N PRO A 140 -8.85 4.31 -46.08
CA PRO A 140 -7.86 5.38 -46.00
C PRO A 140 -8.56 6.73 -45.75
N GLY A 141 -8.55 7.22 -44.51
CA GLY A 141 -9.10 8.55 -44.23
C GLY A 141 -9.05 9.08 -42.79
N GLU A 142 -8.77 8.28 -41.77
CA GLU A 142 -8.87 8.74 -40.38
C GLU A 142 -7.60 9.42 -39.85
N LYS A 143 -7.80 10.67 -39.43
CA LYS A 143 -6.87 11.61 -38.82
C LYS A 143 -6.65 11.27 -37.34
N GLU A 144 -5.41 11.50 -36.87
CA GLU A 144 -4.96 11.50 -35.46
C GLU A 144 -5.46 10.34 -34.58
N GLN A 145 -4.67 9.27 -34.54
CA GLN A 145 -4.75 8.24 -33.50
C GLN A 145 -4.48 8.87 -32.13
N SER A 146 -5.54 9.23 -31.43
CA SER A 146 -5.48 9.46 -29.99
C SER A 146 -4.81 8.25 -29.34
N LYS A 147 -3.69 8.48 -28.64
CA LYS A 147 -2.92 7.43 -27.97
C LYS A 147 -3.76 6.89 -26.81
N THR A 148 -4.62 5.92 -27.10
CA THR A 148 -5.38 5.22 -26.06
C THR A 148 -4.41 4.42 -25.19
N PHE A 149 -4.54 4.58 -23.86
CA PHE A 149 -3.80 3.80 -22.90
C PHE A 149 -4.56 2.51 -22.60
N ASN A 150 -4.02 1.38 -23.07
CA ASN A 150 -4.52 0.05 -22.74
C ASN A 150 -3.39 -0.77 -22.09
N LEU A 151 -3.69 -1.42 -20.97
CA LEU A 151 -2.78 -2.31 -20.24
C LEU A 151 -3.57 -3.51 -19.75
N GLU A 152 -3.30 -4.68 -20.34
CA GLU A 152 -3.98 -5.93 -20.02
C GLU A 152 -2.95 -7.04 -19.84
N GLY A 153 -3.13 -7.89 -18.83
CA GLY A 153 -2.20 -8.97 -18.52
C GLY A 153 -2.30 -9.47 -17.09
N GLN A 154 -1.35 -10.31 -16.70
CA GLN A 154 -1.27 -10.88 -15.37
C GLN A 154 0.01 -10.46 -14.68
N LEU A 155 -0.12 -9.93 -13.46
CA LEU A 155 0.99 -9.63 -12.57
C LEU A 155 1.00 -10.65 -11.45
N GLU A 156 1.93 -11.60 -11.48
CA GLU A 156 2.21 -12.47 -10.34
C GLU A 156 3.22 -11.78 -9.42
N VAL A 157 2.87 -11.62 -8.14
CA VAL A 157 3.74 -11.07 -7.11
C VAL A 157 4.08 -12.16 -6.12
N THR A 158 5.37 -12.46 -5.96
CA THR A 158 5.91 -13.37 -4.95
C THR A 158 6.58 -12.58 -3.83
N LEU A 159 6.07 -12.71 -2.61
CA LEU A 159 6.76 -12.28 -1.40
C LEU A 159 7.72 -13.39 -0.95
N ILE A 160 9.03 -13.14 -1.06
CA ILE A 160 10.04 -14.15 -0.75
C ILE A 160 10.32 -14.14 0.76
N GLU A 161 10.89 -13.05 1.26
CA GLU A 161 11.27 -12.91 2.67
C GLU A 161 11.41 -11.45 3.08
N ALA A 162 11.52 -11.21 4.38
CA ALA A 162 12.04 -9.98 4.94
C ALA A 162 13.09 -10.29 6.01
N SER A 163 13.92 -9.31 6.31
CA SER A 163 14.99 -9.42 7.31
C SER A 163 15.14 -8.14 8.11
N GLY A 164 15.55 -8.28 9.38
CA GLY A 164 15.83 -7.15 10.27
C GLY A 164 14.61 -6.29 10.58
N LEU A 165 13.40 -6.86 10.56
CA LEU A 165 12.20 -6.12 10.92
C LEU A 165 12.21 -5.74 12.40
N LEU A 166 11.61 -4.60 12.71
CA LEU A 166 11.45 -4.12 14.08
C LEU A 166 10.61 -5.12 14.90
N ASN A 167 11.05 -5.41 16.12
CA ASN A 167 10.27 -6.24 17.04
C ASN A 167 9.29 -5.38 17.85
N LEU A 168 7.99 -5.62 17.63
CA LEU A 168 6.88 -4.95 18.31
C LEU A 168 6.27 -5.77 19.45
N ASP A 169 6.63 -7.05 19.60
CA ASP A 169 6.12 -7.86 20.71
C ASP A 169 7.03 -7.72 21.92
N TRP A 170 6.60 -6.87 22.86
CA TRP A 170 7.30 -6.63 24.13
C TRP A 170 6.63 -7.36 25.30
N SER A 171 5.62 -8.20 25.04
CA SER A 171 4.87 -8.90 26.08
C SER A 171 5.71 -9.94 26.82
N LYS A 172 6.79 -10.43 26.18
CA LYS A 172 7.67 -11.48 26.70
C LYS A 172 9.13 -11.09 26.51
N ARG A 173 9.99 -11.52 27.42
CA ARG A 173 11.46 -11.29 27.36
C ARG A 173 12.10 -11.74 26.04
N ASN A 174 11.52 -12.76 25.41
CA ASN A 174 11.91 -13.29 24.10
C ASN A 174 10.76 -13.20 23.09
N GLY A 175 9.90 -12.18 23.23
CA GLY A 175 8.83 -11.88 22.28
C GLY A 175 9.42 -11.57 20.91
N ALA A 176 8.67 -11.88 19.87
CA ALA A 176 9.06 -11.57 18.50
C ALA A 176 7.80 -11.28 17.68
N SER A 177 7.88 -10.29 16.79
CA SER A 177 6.78 -9.94 15.92
C SER A 177 6.26 -11.12 15.11
N HIS A 178 4.97 -11.04 14.79
CA HIS A 178 4.26 -11.91 13.87
C HIS A 178 4.00 -11.15 12.56
N PRO A 179 5.01 -10.97 11.69
CA PRO A 179 4.85 -10.17 10.50
C PRO A 179 3.96 -10.83 9.44
N TYR A 180 3.16 -10.00 8.76
CA TYR A 180 2.50 -10.30 7.50
C TYR A 180 2.56 -9.07 6.59
N CYS A 181 2.18 -9.24 5.32
CA CYS A 181 2.16 -8.16 4.34
C CYS A 181 0.75 -7.93 3.80
N MET A 182 0.44 -6.68 3.50
CA MET A 182 -0.66 -6.29 2.62
C MET A 182 -0.06 -5.72 1.34
N VAL A 183 -0.41 -6.31 0.20
CA VAL A 183 0.03 -5.86 -1.14
C VAL A 183 -1.14 -5.17 -1.79
N LEU A 184 -0.95 -3.90 -2.16
CA LEU A 184 -1.94 -3.07 -2.81
C LEU A 184 -1.50 -2.80 -4.24
N CYS A 185 -2.36 -3.15 -5.18
CA CYS A 185 -2.19 -2.90 -6.61
C CYS A 185 -3.45 -2.25 -7.18
N TYR A 186 -3.32 -1.60 -8.33
CA TYR A 186 -4.45 -0.99 -9.04
C TYR A 186 -4.66 -1.69 -10.39
N PRO A 187 -5.17 -2.93 -10.42
CA PRO A 187 -5.25 -3.71 -11.65
C PRO A 187 -6.41 -3.32 -12.57
N VAL A 188 -7.44 -2.62 -12.06
CA VAL A 188 -8.65 -2.28 -12.81
C VAL A 188 -8.73 -0.76 -12.99
N SER A 189 -9.02 -0.30 -14.21
CA SER A 189 -9.26 1.12 -14.46
C SER A 189 -10.46 1.64 -13.68
N PRO A 190 -10.41 2.89 -13.18
CA PRO A 190 -11.60 3.54 -12.63
C PRO A 190 -12.54 3.79 -13.80
N GLY A 191 -13.72 3.17 -13.82
CA GLY A 191 -14.77 3.54 -14.76
C GLY A 191 -15.30 4.92 -14.39
N ASP A 192 -16.56 4.98 -13.98
CA ASP A 192 -17.14 6.20 -13.37
C ASP A 192 -16.85 6.31 -11.86
N ASP A 193 -16.18 5.29 -11.28
CA ASP A 193 -15.90 5.17 -9.85
C ASP A 193 -14.52 5.72 -9.45
N ILE A 194 -14.36 5.97 -8.15
CA ILE A 194 -13.05 6.25 -7.55
C ILE A 194 -12.15 5.01 -7.69
N LEU A 195 -10.91 5.22 -8.13
CA LEU A 195 -9.92 4.15 -8.23
C LEU A 195 -9.70 3.50 -6.85
N LYS A 196 -9.96 2.20 -6.77
CA LYS A 196 -9.78 1.39 -5.55
C LYS A 196 -8.65 0.39 -5.76
N PRO A 197 -7.76 0.21 -4.77
CA PRO A 197 -6.76 -0.84 -4.83
C PRO A 197 -7.42 -2.20 -4.67
N VAL A 198 -6.88 -3.21 -5.36
CA VAL A 198 -7.06 -4.61 -4.99
C VAL A 198 -5.99 -4.94 -3.95
N VAL A 199 -6.44 -5.47 -2.81
CA VAL A 199 -5.57 -5.77 -1.67
C VAL A 199 -5.43 -7.28 -1.54
N TRP A 200 -4.19 -7.75 -1.50
CA TRP A 200 -3.85 -9.12 -1.15
C TRP A 200 -3.15 -9.17 0.21
N ARG A 201 -3.66 -9.98 1.12
CA ARG A 201 -3.04 -10.26 2.42
C ARG A 201 -2.23 -11.55 2.36
N ALA A 202 -0.94 -11.45 2.67
CA ALA A 202 -0.06 -12.61 2.75
C ALA A 202 -0.23 -13.38 4.08
N PRO A 203 0.16 -14.67 4.13
CA PRO A 203 0.14 -15.43 5.38
C PRO A 203 1.04 -14.81 6.46
N THR A 204 0.62 -14.90 7.70
CA THR A 204 1.45 -14.47 8.84
C THR A 204 2.57 -15.46 9.12
N LYS A 205 3.74 -14.92 9.48
CA LYS A 205 4.84 -15.70 10.05
C LYS A 205 4.97 -15.37 11.52
N TYR A 206 4.97 -16.40 12.36
CA TYR A 206 4.97 -16.23 13.81
C TYR A 206 6.38 -16.15 14.38
N LYS A 207 6.52 -15.33 15.42
CA LYS A 207 7.70 -15.16 16.28
C LYS A 207 9.01 -15.02 15.53
N THR A 208 9.07 -14.16 14.51
CA THR A 208 10.29 -13.94 13.76
C THR A 208 10.39 -12.52 13.20
N PRO A 209 11.54 -11.84 13.37
CA PRO A 209 11.83 -10.59 12.64
C PRO A 209 12.38 -10.84 11.23
N ASN A 210 12.58 -12.11 10.85
CA ASN A 210 13.12 -12.52 9.54
C ASN A 210 12.15 -13.52 8.87
N PRO A 211 10.93 -13.08 8.50
CA PRO A 211 9.92 -13.96 7.93
C PRO A 211 10.31 -14.44 6.53
N LYS A 212 10.02 -15.71 6.23
CA LYS A 212 10.08 -16.29 4.88
C LYS A 212 8.69 -16.71 4.45
N TRP A 213 8.10 -15.99 3.52
CA TRP A 213 6.74 -16.25 3.05
C TRP A 213 6.72 -17.26 1.93
N ASN A 214 7.51 -17.02 0.87
CA ASN A 214 7.43 -17.75 -0.40
C ASN A 214 5.98 -17.87 -0.90
N ALA A 215 5.21 -16.80 -0.73
CA ALA A 215 3.80 -16.75 -1.11
C ALA A 215 3.66 -15.94 -2.39
N SER A 216 2.84 -16.43 -3.34
CA SER A 216 2.52 -15.75 -4.59
C SER A 216 1.04 -15.38 -4.66
N HIS A 217 0.74 -14.31 -5.38
CA HIS A 217 -0.62 -13.95 -5.78
C HIS A 217 -0.62 -13.31 -7.18
N THR A 218 -1.67 -13.60 -7.96
CA THR A 218 -1.79 -13.09 -9.33
C THR A 218 -2.91 -12.06 -9.42
N PHE A 219 -2.54 -10.85 -9.83
CA PHE A 219 -3.47 -9.78 -10.15
C PHE A 219 -3.75 -9.77 -11.66
N ASN A 220 -5.03 -9.78 -12.04
CA ASN A 220 -5.44 -9.66 -13.44
C ASN A 220 -5.65 -8.19 -13.78
N PHE A 221 -4.73 -7.62 -14.56
CA PHE A 221 -4.77 -6.23 -15.00
C PHE A 221 -5.69 -6.07 -16.21
N CYS A 222 -6.60 -5.10 -16.14
CA CYS A 222 -7.52 -4.71 -17.19
C CYS A 222 -7.76 -3.19 -17.12
N TRP A 223 -6.90 -2.44 -17.79
CA TRP A 223 -7.06 -1.00 -17.98
C TRP A 223 -7.43 -0.72 -19.43
N LYS A 224 -8.63 -0.19 -19.64
CA LYS A 224 -9.20 0.09 -20.96
C LYS A 224 -9.66 1.54 -21.05
N ASN A 225 -9.47 2.14 -22.24
CA ASN A 225 -10.18 3.34 -22.68
C ASN A 225 -10.25 4.48 -21.66
N VAL A 226 -9.14 4.79 -20.99
CA VAL A 226 -9.06 6.03 -20.23
C VAL A 226 -8.93 7.17 -21.25
N SER A 227 -10.07 7.74 -21.66
CA SER A 227 -10.10 8.87 -22.57
C SER A 227 -9.42 10.06 -21.89
N LEU A 228 -8.32 10.53 -22.47
CA LEU A 228 -7.60 11.71 -21.99
C LEU A 228 -8.38 13.01 -22.26
N SER A 229 -9.57 12.95 -22.86
CA SER A 229 -10.40 14.11 -23.19
C SER A 229 -10.93 14.89 -21.98
N TYR A 230 -10.70 14.42 -20.74
CA TYR A 230 -11.00 15.19 -19.52
C TYR A 230 -9.84 16.11 -19.08
N LEU A 231 -8.76 16.19 -19.87
CA LEU A 231 -7.54 16.94 -19.55
C LEU A 231 -7.35 18.23 -20.38
N GLU A 232 -8.34 18.60 -21.20
CA GLU A 232 -8.41 19.90 -21.90
C GLU A 232 -9.52 20.78 -21.31
#